data_AF-F0JBG6-F1
#
_entry.id   AF-F0JBG6-F1
#
_cell.length_a   1.000
_cell.length_b   1.000
_cell.length_c   1.000
_cell.angle_alpha   90.00
_cell.angle_beta   90.00
_cell.angle_gamma   90.00
#
_symmetry.space_group_name_H-M   'P 1'
#
loop_
_entity.id
_entity.type
_entity.pdbx_description
1 polymer ?
#
loop_
_entity_poly.entity_id
_entity_poly.type
_entity_poly.pdbx_seq_one_letter_code
_entity_poly.pdbx_strand_id
1 'polypeptide(L)'
;MSESYMEKALLKLARQINAYDEASLMSLWEKYAEKVRHFEPTKRWEEAVLVFNLIQSTRLKNQLFNYNWAQSRHPGEGPVEIDLAALTAPEKPVGPVDGTLVNGDGPGAGHKPDKKDRRGKLLTLTPKNGK
;
A
#
# COMPACT_ATOMS: atom_id res chain seq x y z
N MET A 1 -10.18 34.24 -10.27
CA MET A 1 -11.20 33.66 -11.18
C MET A 1 -10.76 32.33 -11.82
N SER A 2 -9.46 32.06 -12.01
CA SER A 2 -8.93 30.79 -12.56
C SER A 2 -8.99 29.59 -11.60
N GLU A 3 -8.87 29.82 -10.28
CA GLU A 3 -8.89 28.75 -9.26
C GLU A 3 -10.14 27.86 -9.36
N SER A 4 -11.34 28.45 -9.51
CA SER A 4 -12.57 27.65 -9.53
C SER A 4 -12.69 26.74 -10.77
N TYR A 5 -12.05 27.07 -11.90
CA TYR A 5 -12.14 26.26 -13.11
C TYR A 5 -11.19 25.05 -13.04
N MET A 6 -9.94 25.29 -12.63
CA MET A 6 -8.95 24.24 -12.45
C MET A 6 -9.36 23.27 -11.34
N GLU A 7 -9.87 23.77 -10.22
CA GLU A 7 -10.40 22.95 -9.15
C GLU A 7 -11.57 22.08 -9.63
N LYS A 8 -12.53 22.65 -10.38
CA LYS A 8 -13.64 21.88 -10.96
C LYS A 8 -13.15 20.79 -11.92
N ALA A 9 -12.12 21.07 -12.72
CA ALA A 9 -11.52 20.08 -13.61
C ALA A 9 -10.87 18.93 -12.82
N LEU A 10 -10.09 19.26 -11.78
CA LEU A 10 -9.47 18.27 -10.90
C LEU A 10 -10.52 17.43 -10.15
N LEU A 11 -11.59 18.06 -9.64
CA LEU A 11 -12.69 17.35 -8.99
C LEU A 11 -13.43 16.42 -9.97
N LYS A 12 -13.59 16.84 -11.23
CA LYS A 12 -14.17 15.98 -12.26
C LYS A 12 -13.30 14.76 -12.54
N LEU A 13 -11.98 14.95 -12.66
CA LEU A 13 -11.03 13.84 -12.81
C LEU A 13 -11.05 12.91 -11.59
N ALA A 14 -11.04 13.46 -10.37
CA ALA A 14 -11.10 12.66 -9.15
C ALA A 14 -12.36 11.77 -9.10
N ARG A 15 -13.52 12.32 -9.47
CA ARG A 15 -14.78 11.55 -9.55
C ARG A 15 -14.72 10.45 -10.61
N GLN A 16 -14.14 10.74 -11.78
CA GLN A 16 -13.99 9.75 -12.84
C GLN A 16 -13.06 8.62 -12.41
N ILE A 17 -11.94 8.94 -11.78
CA ILE A 17 -10.98 7.95 -11.29
C ILE A 17 -11.60 7.08 -10.19
N ASN A 18 -12.34 7.70 -9.28
CA ASN A 18 -12.99 7.00 -8.18
C ASN A 18 -14.13 6.06 -8.64
N ALA A 19 -14.59 6.19 -9.88
CA ALA A 19 -15.58 5.30 -10.47
C ALA A 19 -14.96 4.02 -11.05
N TYR A 20 -13.66 3.99 -11.31
CA TYR A 20 -12.96 2.76 -11.71
C TYR A 20 -12.66 1.90 -10.49
N ASP A 21 -12.70 0.57 -10.66
CA ASP A 21 -12.24 -0.33 -9.62
C ASP A 21 -10.70 -0.29 -9.49
N GLU A 22 -10.22 -0.57 -8.28
CA GLU A 22 -8.78 -0.56 -7.99
C GLU A 22 -8.03 -1.62 -8.79
N ALA A 23 -8.63 -2.81 -8.96
CA ALA A 23 -8.01 -3.92 -9.69
C ALA A 23 -7.68 -3.55 -11.14
N SER A 24 -8.57 -2.84 -11.83
CA SER A 24 -8.37 -2.36 -13.20
C SER A 24 -7.28 -1.30 -13.26
N LEU A 25 -7.22 -0.39 -12.29
CA LEU A 25 -6.15 0.61 -12.23
C LEU A 25 -4.78 -0.02 -11.93
N MET A 26 -4.74 -1.04 -11.06
CA MET A 26 -3.53 -1.77 -10.73
C MET A 26 -3.00 -2.59 -11.92
N SER A 27 -3.87 -3.04 -12.83
CA SER A 27 -3.42 -3.70 -14.07
C SER A 27 -2.55 -2.79 -14.95
N LEU A 28 -2.71 -1.47 -14.83
CA LEU A 28 -1.91 -0.48 -15.57
C LEU A 28 -0.65 -0.06 -14.82
N TRP A 29 -0.50 -0.43 -13.55
CA TRP A 29 0.58 0.00 -12.68
C TRP A 29 1.95 -0.31 -13.28
N GLU A 30 2.22 -1.58 -13.59
CA GLU A 30 3.52 -2.04 -14.08
C GLU A 30 3.92 -1.31 -15.39
N LYS A 31 2.93 -1.11 -16.26
CA LYS A 31 3.11 -0.43 -17.55
C LYS A 31 3.55 1.03 -17.38
N TYR A 32 2.98 1.74 -16.42
CA TYR A 32 3.32 3.15 -16.21
C TYR A 32 4.53 3.32 -15.30
N ALA A 33 4.76 2.41 -14.34
CA ALA A 33 5.97 2.36 -13.54
C ALA A 33 7.22 2.23 -14.43
N GLU A 34 7.21 1.30 -15.39
CA GLU A 34 8.35 1.11 -16.30
C GLU A 34 8.55 2.32 -17.23
N LYS A 35 7.47 2.94 -17.72
CA LYS A 35 7.56 4.16 -18.53
C LYS A 35 8.15 5.35 -17.77
N VAL A 36 7.79 5.51 -16.49
CA VAL A 36 8.27 6.61 -15.66
C VAL A 36 9.73 6.39 -15.25
N ARG A 37 10.13 5.13 -15.04
CA ARG A 37 11.50 4.75 -14.68
C ARG A 37 12.55 5.20 -15.69
N HIS A 38 12.21 5.18 -16.98
CA HIS A 38 13.10 5.69 -18.04
C HIS A 38 12.75 7.14 -18.34
N PHE A 39 13.54 8.07 -17.79
CA PHE A 39 13.33 9.49 -18.04
C PHE A 39 13.53 9.84 -19.52
N GLU A 40 12.52 10.49 -20.10
CA GLU A 40 12.60 11.12 -21.41
C GLU A 40 12.06 12.54 -21.30
N PRO A 41 12.73 13.58 -21.83
CA PRO A 41 12.23 14.95 -21.83
C PRO A 41 11.16 15.14 -22.91
N THR A 42 10.08 14.37 -22.83
CA THR A 42 8.99 14.35 -23.80
C THR A 42 7.64 14.55 -23.11
N LYS A 43 6.69 15.19 -23.82
CA LYS A 43 5.30 15.32 -23.34
C LYS A 43 4.67 13.98 -22.98
N ARG A 44 5.01 12.94 -23.74
CA ARG A 44 4.51 11.57 -23.50
C ARG A 44 4.99 11.02 -22.16
N TRP A 45 6.22 11.32 -21.76
CA TRP A 45 6.74 10.94 -20.46
C TRP A 45 6.04 11.73 -19.34
N GLU A 46 5.85 13.04 -19.51
CA GLU A 46 5.10 13.86 -18.55
C GLU A 46 3.67 13.32 -18.33
N GLU A 47 2.98 12.98 -19.43
CA GLU A 47 1.66 12.33 -19.36
C GLU A 47 1.71 10.98 -18.65
N ALA A 48 2.74 10.16 -18.90
CA ALA A 48 2.92 8.87 -18.22
C ALA A 48 3.12 9.04 -16.71
N VAL A 49 3.88 10.07 -16.28
CA VAL A 49 4.06 10.42 -14.87
C VAL A 49 2.75 10.85 -14.24
N LEU A 50 1.95 11.68 -14.91
CA LEU A 50 0.64 12.09 -14.39
C LEU A 50 -0.29 10.88 -14.23
N VAL A 51 -0.38 10.02 -15.25
CA VAL A 51 -1.20 8.80 -15.17
C VAL A 51 -0.74 7.88 -14.03
N PHE A 52 0.57 7.70 -13.88
CA PHE A 52 1.12 6.91 -12.77
C PHE A 52 0.71 7.49 -11.41
N ASN A 53 0.86 8.80 -11.20
CA ASN A 53 0.46 9.46 -9.96
C ASN A 53 -1.05 9.37 -9.66
N LEU A 54 -1.90 9.33 -10.69
CA LEU A 54 -3.34 9.11 -10.50
C LEU A 54 -3.62 7.70 -9.99
N ILE A 55 -2.92 6.68 -10.49
CA ILE A 55 -3.00 5.31 -9.97
C ILE A 55 -2.54 5.27 -8.50
N GLN A 56 -1.42 5.95 -8.19
CA GLN A 56 -0.92 6.05 -6.81
C GLN A 56 -1.91 6.72 -5.86
N SER A 57 -2.58 7.77 -6.33
CA SER A 57 -3.58 8.51 -5.55
C SER A 57 -4.76 7.63 -5.14
N THR A 58 -5.21 6.71 -6.01
CA THR A 58 -6.27 5.77 -5.68
C THR A 58 -5.85 4.82 -4.55
N ARG A 59 -4.63 4.31 -4.60
CA ARG A 59 -4.11 3.41 -3.56
C ARG A 59 -3.93 4.14 -2.23
N LEU A 60 -3.35 5.34 -2.25
CA LEU A 60 -3.21 6.17 -1.05
C LEU A 60 -4.58 6.44 -0.39
N LYS A 61 -5.60 6.79 -1.19
CA LYS A 61 -6.96 7.01 -0.70
C LYS A 61 -7.52 5.74 -0.03
N ASN A 62 -7.33 4.57 -0.62
CA ASN A 62 -7.83 3.31 -0.06
C ASN A 62 -7.12 2.95 1.25
N GLN A 63 -5.81 3.16 1.32
CA GLN A 63 -5.01 2.94 2.53
C GLN A 63 -5.42 3.91 3.66
N LEU A 64 -5.63 5.18 3.32
CA LEU A 64 -6.14 6.18 4.27
C LEU A 64 -7.55 5.83 4.76
N PHE A 65 -8.42 5.31 3.89
CA PHE A 65 -9.74 4.82 4.28
C PHE A 65 -9.62 3.66 5.28
N ASN A 66 -8.79 2.65 4.97
CA ASN A 66 -8.58 1.49 5.82
C ASN A 66 -8.01 1.88 7.19
N TYR A 67 -7.07 2.82 7.22
CA TYR A 67 -6.51 3.35 8.47
C TYR A 67 -7.58 4.00 9.35
N ASN A 68 -8.33 4.97 8.80
CA ASN A 68 -9.37 5.67 9.57
C ASN A 68 -10.48 4.73 10.03
N TRP A 69 -10.81 3.73 9.21
CA TRP A 69 -11.75 2.68 9.56
C TRP A 69 -11.25 1.79 10.71
N ALA A 70 -9.96 1.40 10.69
CA ALA A 70 -9.35 0.60 11.75
C ALA A 70 -9.31 1.36 13.09
N GLN A 71 -8.92 2.64 13.08
CA GLN A 71 -8.91 3.48 14.27
C GLN A 71 -10.31 3.64 14.89
N SER A 72 -11.33 3.77 14.05
CA SER A 72 -12.72 3.87 14.51
C SER A 72 -13.21 2.60 15.24
N ARG A 73 -12.55 1.44 15.03
CA ARG A 73 -12.89 0.16 15.67
C ARG A 73 -12.04 -0.21 16.88
N HIS A 74 -10.91 0.46 17.09
CA HIS A 74 -10.03 0.28 18.24
C HIS A 74 -9.74 1.61 18.94
N PRO A 75 -10.71 2.21 19.65
CA PRO A 75 -10.50 3.42 20.43
C PRO A 75 -9.61 3.10 21.65
N GLY A 76 -8.29 3.05 21.44
CA GLY A 76 -7.32 2.78 22.52
C GLY A 76 -5.95 2.29 22.06
N GLU A 77 -5.83 1.77 20.84
CA GLU A 77 -4.52 1.50 20.24
C GLU A 77 -3.93 2.81 19.69
N GLY A 78 -2.71 3.15 20.10
CA GLY A 78 -2.02 4.36 19.69
C GLY A 78 -1.84 4.46 18.16
N PRO A 79 -1.46 5.64 17.65
CA PRO A 79 -1.38 5.86 16.21
C PRO A 79 -0.42 4.87 15.55
N VAL A 80 -0.95 4.07 14.62
CA VAL A 80 -0.14 3.23 13.73
C VAL A 80 0.51 4.16 12.71
N GLU A 81 1.83 4.20 12.69
CA GLU A 81 2.58 5.05 11.75
C GLU A 81 2.39 4.55 10.32
N ILE A 82 1.91 5.41 9.43
CA ILE A 82 1.70 5.08 8.02
C ILE A 82 2.95 5.52 7.25
N ASP A 83 3.66 4.57 6.65
CA ASP A 83 4.68 4.90 5.65
C ASP A 83 4.00 5.19 4.29
N LEU A 84 3.67 6.46 4.04
CA LEU A 84 3.06 6.91 2.79
C LEU A 84 3.90 6.53 1.54
N ALA A 85 5.22 6.41 1.68
CA ALA A 85 6.09 6.03 0.57
C ALA A 85 5.94 4.53 0.27
N ALA A 86 5.90 3.67 1.30
CA ALA A 86 5.64 2.24 1.13
C ALA A 86 4.25 1.94 0.54
N LEU A 87 3.26 2.79 0.79
CA LEU A 87 1.89 2.64 0.25
C LEU A 87 1.80 2.80 -1.28
N THR A 88 2.86 3.28 -1.92
CA THR A 88 2.88 3.48 -3.38
C THR A 88 3.55 2.34 -4.15
N ALA A 89 4.44 1.57 -3.52
CA ALA A 89 5.12 0.43 -4.13
C ALA A 89 4.26 -0.84 -4.01
N PRO A 90 4.01 -1.63 -5.07
CA PRO A 90 3.13 -2.80 -5.04
C PRO A 90 3.52 -3.69 -3.87
N GLU A 91 2.53 -4.14 -3.10
CA GLU A 91 2.82 -4.98 -1.94
C GLU A 91 3.55 -6.23 -2.43
N LYS A 92 4.83 -6.37 -2.05
CA LYS A 92 5.43 -7.70 -2.02
C LYS A 92 4.53 -8.53 -1.11
N PRO A 93 4.18 -9.77 -1.46
CA PRO A 93 3.43 -10.64 -0.57
C PRO A 93 4.27 -10.82 0.69
N VAL A 94 3.98 -10.03 1.71
CA VAL A 94 4.62 -10.15 3.01
C VAL A 94 3.99 -11.38 3.61
N GLY A 95 4.81 -12.38 3.91
CA GLY A 95 4.42 -13.47 4.80
C GLY A 95 3.89 -12.90 6.11
N PRO A 96 3.25 -13.73 6.95
CA PRO A 96 2.50 -13.25 8.10
C PRO A 96 3.33 -12.26 8.93
N VAL A 97 2.78 -11.06 9.12
CA VAL A 97 3.37 -9.98 9.90
C VAL A 97 3.40 -10.38 11.37
N ASP A 98 4.51 -10.97 11.82
CA ASP A 98 4.81 -11.07 13.25
C ASP A 98 5.20 -9.67 13.75
N GLY A 99 4.31 -9.07 14.55
CA GLY A 99 4.47 -7.75 15.14
C GLY A 99 5.64 -7.67 16.11
N THR A 100 6.85 -7.49 15.60
CA THR A 100 8.03 -7.19 16.43
C THR A 100 8.59 -5.83 16.05
N LEU A 101 8.40 -4.89 16.97
CA LEU A 101 8.94 -3.53 16.94
C LEU A 101 10.47 -3.58 16.82
N VAL A 102 11.03 -2.98 15.76
CA VAL A 102 12.47 -2.72 15.64
C VAL A 102 12.75 -1.36 16.27
N ASN A 103 13.34 -1.36 17.46
CA ASN A 103 14.08 -0.21 17.98
C ASN A 103 15.51 -0.31 17.45
N GLY A 104 16.00 0.78 16.85
CA GLY A 104 17.38 0.89 16.39
C GLY A 104 18.33 1.22 17.55
N ASP A 105 19.51 0.61 17.52
CA ASP A 105 20.80 1.19 17.88
C ASP A 105 21.90 0.22 17.43
N GLY A 106 22.86 0.69 16.63
CA GLY A 106 24.06 -0.09 16.25
C GLY A 106 25.22 0.13 17.24
N PRO A 107 26.46 -0.28 16.93
CA PRO A 107 26.94 -1.48 16.24
C PRO A 107 27.85 -2.33 17.16
N GLY A 108 27.90 -3.67 17.00
CA GLY A 108 28.79 -4.48 17.85
C GLY A 108 28.82 -5.97 17.54
N ALA A 109 29.98 -6.41 17.06
CA ALA A 109 30.59 -7.74 17.11
C ALA A 109 29.76 -8.96 17.62
N GLY A 110 29.60 -9.94 16.72
CA GLY A 110 29.96 -11.35 16.95
C GLY A 110 29.21 -12.16 18.02
N HIS A 111 28.17 -12.90 17.60
CA HIS A 111 27.92 -14.26 18.11
C HIS A 111 26.93 -15.02 17.20
N LYS A 112 27.30 -16.23 16.75
CA LYS A 112 26.35 -17.27 16.32
C LYS A 112 25.85 -17.97 17.59
N PRO A 113 24.57 -18.37 17.69
CA PRO A 113 24.31 -19.82 17.55
C PRO A 113 22.91 -20.23 17.03
N ASP A 114 22.90 -21.49 16.55
CA ASP A 114 21.87 -22.53 16.53
C ASP A 114 20.52 -22.39 15.80
N LYS A 115 20.44 -23.15 14.69
CA LYS A 115 19.22 -23.64 14.05
C LYS A 115 18.42 -24.51 15.04
N LYS A 116 17.18 -24.12 15.33
CA LYS A 116 16.17 -25.05 15.86
C LYS A 116 14.95 -25.03 14.94
N ASP A 117 14.80 -26.12 14.20
CA ASP A 117 13.64 -26.47 13.39
C ASP A 117 12.35 -26.35 14.22
N ARG A 118 11.44 -25.45 13.84
CA ARG A 118 10.08 -25.40 14.40
C ARG A 118 9.09 -25.65 13.28
N ARG A 119 8.81 -26.94 13.04
CA ARG A 119 7.67 -27.39 12.24
C ARG A 119 6.39 -26.87 12.89
N GLY A 120 5.67 -26.00 12.18
CA GLY A 120 4.37 -25.47 12.61
C GLY A 120 3.36 -26.58 12.85
N LYS A 121 2.68 -26.54 13.98
CA LYS A 121 1.58 -27.47 14.31
C LYS A 121 0.35 -27.06 13.49
N LEU A 122 -0.04 -27.88 12.52
CA LEU A 122 -1.31 -27.76 11.82
C LEU A 122 -2.45 -28.02 12.83
N LEU A 123 -3.34 -27.05 13.03
CA LEU A 123 -4.60 -27.25 13.75
C LEU A 123 -5.60 -27.91 12.79
N THR A 124 -5.72 -29.23 12.87
CA THR A 124 -6.81 -29.98 12.24
C THR A 124 -8.10 -29.71 13.00
N LEU A 125 -9.03 -28.99 12.37
CA LEU A 125 -10.38 -28.75 12.88
C LEU A 125 -11.27 -29.93 12.48
N THR A 126 -11.68 -30.75 13.44
CA THR A 126 -12.76 -31.73 13.25
C THR A 126 -14.11 -31.04 13.35
N PRO A 127 -15.03 -31.24 12.38
CA PRO A 127 -16.37 -30.70 12.46
C PRO A 127 -17.18 -31.41 13.54
N LYS A 128 -17.87 -30.63 14.38
CA LYS A 128 -18.74 -31.15 15.44
C LYS A 128 -20.10 -31.52 14.81
N ASN A 129 -20.30 -32.80 14.52
CA ASN A 129 -21.63 -33.31 14.16
C ASN A 129 -22.55 -33.35 15.39
N GLY A 130 -23.72 -32.75 15.22
CA GLY A 130 -25.00 -33.32 15.62
C GLY A 130 -25.35 -33.35 17.11
N LYS A 131 -26.29 -32.46 17.49
CA LYS A 131 -27.49 -32.89 18.21
C LYS A 131 -28.65 -31.97 17.86
#